data_AF-A0A497GEX9-F1
#
_entry.id   AF-A0A497GEX9-F1
#
_cell.length_a   1.000
_cell.length_b   1.000
_cell.length_c   1.000
_cell.angle_alpha   90.00
_cell.angle_beta   90.00
_cell.angle_gamma   90.00
#
_symmetry.space_group_name_H-M   'P 1'
#
loop_
_entity.id
_entity.type
_entity.pdbx_description
1 polymer ?
#
loop_
_entity_poly.entity_id
_entity_poly.type
_entity_poly.pdbx_seq_one_letter_code
_entity_poly.pdbx_strand_id
1 'polypeptide(L)'
;MLSEDYARVINSLKGRVREWKIAAGGIVLTPTRANFDLLIVGKRPLGYSSDFKWTFTASVVIEWPPNELAKAYRRLKAMECELHVEGIFRRRYSFVESAIRRALFPSIKFDDRLARSLEGSQVLNEALRRASPDELYITTYYELKPGKSIMECLFESFNKPEKLGWLVTASKGPEADILLPRVTRTMYDLLDSLAYHLRKLTPLLLKEA
;
A
#
# COMPACT_ATOMS: atom_id res chain seq x y z
N MET A 1 22.33 13.81 -3.62
CA MET A 1 23.19 12.65 -3.33
C MET A 1 22.31 11.52 -2.84
N LEU A 2 22.45 10.29 -3.37
CA LEU A 2 21.72 9.12 -2.88
C LEU A 2 22.26 8.76 -1.49
N SER A 3 21.40 8.61 -0.48
CA SER A 3 21.87 8.12 0.83
C SER A 3 22.27 6.64 0.74
N GLU A 4 23.20 6.22 1.60
CA GLU A 4 23.66 4.83 1.67
C GLU A 4 22.49 3.85 1.86
N ASP A 5 21.50 4.22 2.68
CA ASP A 5 20.31 3.42 2.91
C ASP A 5 19.50 3.15 1.63
N TYR A 6 19.28 4.17 0.79
CA TYR A 6 18.56 3.97 -0.47
C TYR A 6 19.37 3.13 -1.47
N ALA A 7 20.70 3.22 -1.45
CA ALA A 7 21.55 2.31 -2.23
C ALA A 7 21.37 0.86 -1.77
N ARG A 8 21.27 0.60 -0.45
CA ARG A 8 20.98 -0.74 0.10
C ARG A 8 19.61 -1.25 -0.35
N VAL A 9 18.57 -0.41 -0.35
CA VAL A 9 17.23 -0.75 -0.85
C VAL A 9 17.30 -1.15 -2.34
N ILE A 10 17.89 -0.32 -3.19
CA ILE A 10 17.99 -0.57 -4.64
C ILE A 10 18.77 -1.86 -4.91
N ASN A 11 19.94 -2.03 -4.27
CA ASN A 11 20.77 -3.22 -4.44
C ASN A 11 20.07 -4.50 -3.98
N SER A 12 19.26 -4.44 -2.92
CA SER A 12 18.49 -5.60 -2.44
C SER A 12 17.44 -6.11 -3.43
N LEU A 13 17.03 -5.25 -4.37
CA LEU A 13 16.05 -5.53 -5.42
C LEU A 13 16.68 -5.63 -6.82
N LYS A 14 18.00 -5.87 -6.90
CA LYS A 14 18.71 -6.03 -8.17
C LYS A 14 18.03 -7.10 -9.05
N GLY A 15 17.74 -6.76 -10.30
CA GLY A 15 17.03 -7.62 -11.24
C GLY A 15 15.50 -7.60 -11.12
N ARG A 16 14.93 -6.94 -10.11
CA ARG A 16 13.48 -6.76 -9.94
C ARG A 16 12.99 -5.35 -10.23
N VAL A 17 13.91 -4.39 -10.34
CA VAL A 17 13.65 -2.97 -10.61
C VAL A 17 14.33 -2.60 -11.92
N ARG A 18 13.58 -1.97 -12.83
CA ARG A 18 14.06 -1.48 -14.13
C ARG A 18 14.72 -0.11 -14.00
N GLU A 19 14.08 0.79 -13.28
CA GLU A 19 14.49 2.18 -13.13
C GLU A 19 14.14 2.67 -11.72
N TRP A 20 14.87 3.68 -11.26
CA TRP A 20 14.60 4.34 -10.00
C TRP A 20 14.86 5.84 -10.12
N LYS A 21 14.14 6.62 -9.33
CA LYS A 21 14.34 8.07 -9.21
C LYS A 21 14.16 8.52 -7.77
N ILE A 22 14.91 9.55 -7.37
CA ILE A 22 14.69 10.22 -6.09
C ILE A 22 13.46 11.12 -6.24
N ALA A 23 12.58 11.11 -5.25
CA ALA A 23 11.42 11.98 -5.16
C ALA A 23 11.32 12.58 -3.75
N ALA A 24 10.49 13.61 -3.60
CA ALA A 24 10.19 14.15 -2.28
C ALA A 24 9.65 13.03 -1.36
N GLY A 25 10.36 12.75 -0.27
CA GLY A 25 9.99 11.72 0.71
C GLY A 25 10.53 10.32 0.47
N GLY A 26 11.35 10.07 -0.57
CA GLY A 26 11.98 8.76 -0.75
C GLY A 26 12.53 8.46 -2.15
N ILE A 27 12.56 7.17 -2.49
CA ILE A 27 12.87 6.68 -3.83
C ILE A 27 11.62 6.05 -4.46
N VAL A 28 11.44 6.30 -5.75
CA VAL A 28 10.40 5.67 -6.58
C VAL A 28 11.09 4.64 -7.45
N LEU A 29 10.62 3.41 -7.41
CA LEU A 29 11.13 2.25 -8.10
C LEU A 29 10.08 1.75 -9.09
N THR A 30 10.46 1.58 -10.35
CA THR A 30 9.59 0.93 -11.33
C THR A 30 9.99 -0.55 -11.45
N PRO A 31 9.12 -1.49 -11.11
CA PRO A 31 9.43 -2.92 -11.15
C PRO A 31 9.58 -3.43 -12.58
N THR A 32 10.35 -4.50 -12.77
CA THR A 32 10.47 -5.19 -14.07
C THR A 32 9.32 -6.18 -14.29
N ARG A 33 8.95 -6.94 -13.25
CA ARG A 33 7.90 -7.97 -13.27
C ARG A 33 7.24 -8.05 -11.89
N ALA A 34 6.32 -7.11 -11.61
CA ALA A 34 5.49 -7.14 -10.42
C ALA A 34 4.02 -6.90 -10.79
N ASN A 35 3.13 -7.25 -9.88
CA ASN A 35 1.70 -7.01 -9.98
C ASN A 35 1.33 -5.58 -9.56
N PHE A 36 2.27 -4.77 -9.06
CA PHE A 36 2.07 -3.33 -8.84
C PHE A 36 2.82 -2.51 -9.90
N ASP A 37 2.39 -1.26 -10.12
CA ASP A 37 2.94 -0.40 -11.17
C ASP A 37 4.19 0.35 -10.71
N LEU A 38 4.21 0.80 -9.46
CA LEU A 38 5.31 1.55 -8.85
C LEU A 38 5.46 1.14 -7.39
N LEU A 39 6.69 1.20 -6.88
CA LEU A 39 7.00 1.07 -5.46
C LEU A 39 7.72 2.33 -4.97
N ILE A 40 7.14 3.01 -3.99
CA ILE A 40 7.73 4.15 -3.31
C ILE A 40 8.28 3.67 -1.97
N VAL A 41 9.56 3.91 -1.72
CA VAL A 41 10.22 3.57 -0.46
C VAL A 41 10.69 4.85 0.21
N GLY A 42 10.19 5.14 1.40
CA GLY A 42 10.51 6.34 2.16
C GLY A 42 10.91 6.02 3.60
N LYS A 43 11.80 6.83 4.17
CA LYS A 43 12.22 6.79 5.57
C LYS A 43 11.63 8.00 6.30
N ARG A 44 10.90 7.78 7.40
CA ARG A 44 10.25 8.84 8.19
C ARG A 44 10.67 8.75 9.66
N PRO A 45 10.94 9.87 10.34
CA PRO A 45 11.24 9.85 11.77
C PRO A 45 10.01 9.47 12.59
N LEU A 46 10.21 8.75 13.70
CA LEU A 46 9.19 8.42 14.69
C LEU A 46 9.27 9.42 15.85
N GLY A 47 8.47 10.49 15.80
CA GLY A 47 8.41 11.48 16.88
C GLY A 47 9.70 12.29 17.03
N TYR A 48 10.12 12.52 18.28
CA TYR A 48 11.31 13.32 18.65
C TYR A 48 12.60 12.48 18.84
N SER A 49 12.56 11.15 18.68
CA SER A 49 13.75 10.30 18.80
C SER A 49 14.49 10.17 17.47
N SER A 50 15.70 9.58 17.51
CA SER A 50 16.44 9.18 16.30
C SER A 50 15.92 7.88 15.67
N ASP A 51 14.72 7.43 16.06
CA ASP A 51 14.10 6.24 15.48
C ASP A 51 13.43 6.56 14.15
N PHE A 52 13.53 5.62 13.22
CA PHE A 52 12.94 5.77 11.90
C PHE A 52 12.02 4.61 11.57
N LYS A 53 11.00 4.91 10.77
CA LYS A 53 10.14 3.94 10.14
C LYS A 53 10.35 3.95 8.64
N TRP A 54 10.55 2.77 8.06
CA TRP A 54 10.49 2.57 6.63
C TRP A 54 9.05 2.38 6.20
N THR A 55 8.70 3.02 5.08
CA THR A 55 7.39 2.92 4.44
C THR A 55 7.58 2.44 3.02
N PHE A 56 6.78 1.45 2.62
CA PHE A 56 6.78 0.83 1.31
C PHE A 56 5.37 0.97 0.75
N THR A 57 5.19 1.80 -0.27
CA THR A 57 3.89 2.08 -0.88
C THR A 57 3.89 1.60 -2.32
N ALA A 58 3.06 0.61 -2.61
CA ALA A 58 2.84 0.11 -3.97
C ALA A 58 1.55 0.69 -4.56
N SER A 59 1.61 1.15 -5.81
CA SER A 59 0.42 1.53 -6.57
C SER A 59 -0.10 0.37 -7.40
N VAL A 60 -1.41 0.17 -7.42
CA VAL A 60 -2.09 -0.88 -8.22
C VAL A 60 -3.23 -0.23 -8.99
N VAL A 61 -2.94 0.22 -10.21
CA VAL A 61 -3.88 0.86 -11.12
C VAL A 61 -4.65 -0.21 -11.89
N ILE A 62 -5.97 -0.05 -11.92
CA ILE A 62 -6.92 -0.93 -12.58
C ILE A 62 -7.54 -0.16 -13.74
N GLU A 63 -7.50 -0.74 -14.93
CA GLU A 63 -8.21 -0.18 -16.08
C GLU A 63 -9.72 -0.28 -15.87
N TRP A 64 -10.43 0.84 -16.06
CA TRP A 64 -11.87 0.91 -15.89
C TRP A 64 -12.49 1.89 -16.89
N PRO A 65 -13.73 1.66 -17.35
CA PRO A 65 -14.43 2.60 -18.22
C PRO A 65 -14.49 4.02 -17.63
N PRO A 66 -14.03 5.07 -18.37
CA PRO A 66 -13.98 6.44 -17.86
C PRO A 66 -15.35 6.97 -17.38
N ASN A 67 -16.43 6.58 -18.03
CA ASN A 67 -17.80 6.97 -17.68
C ASN A 67 -18.30 6.35 -16.35
N GLU A 68 -17.69 5.26 -15.90
CA GLU A 68 -18.03 4.59 -14.63
C GLU A 68 -17.02 4.85 -13.51
N LEU A 69 -15.91 5.53 -13.83
CA LEU A 69 -14.75 5.67 -12.96
C LEU A 69 -15.10 6.26 -11.58
N ALA A 70 -15.87 7.34 -11.55
CA ALA A 70 -16.28 7.99 -10.30
C ALA A 70 -17.16 7.07 -9.42
N LYS A 71 -18.06 6.31 -10.04
CA LYS A 71 -18.93 5.36 -9.33
C LYS A 71 -18.11 4.20 -8.76
N ALA A 72 -17.23 3.62 -9.58
CA ALA A 72 -16.33 2.54 -9.17
C ALA A 72 -15.39 2.97 -8.04
N TYR A 73 -14.79 4.14 -8.15
CA TYR A 73 -13.89 4.69 -7.12
C TYR A 73 -14.59 4.82 -5.77
N ARG A 74 -15.81 5.36 -5.73
CA ARG A 74 -16.58 5.50 -4.49
C ARG A 74 -16.96 4.15 -3.88
N ARG A 75 -17.18 3.12 -4.71
CA ARG A 75 -17.36 1.74 -4.23
C ARG A 75 -16.07 1.19 -3.62
N LEU A 76 -14.91 1.40 -4.25
CA LEU A 76 -13.62 1.01 -3.67
C LEU A 76 -13.34 1.76 -2.36
N LYS A 77 -13.79 3.01 -2.25
CA LYS A 77 -13.64 3.80 -1.02
C LYS A 77 -14.33 3.13 0.17
N ALA A 78 -15.46 2.46 -0.04
CA ALA A 78 -16.15 1.70 1.00
C ALA A 78 -15.36 0.46 1.46
N MET A 79 -14.42 -0.03 0.67
CA MET A 79 -13.64 -1.25 0.91
C MET A 79 -12.23 -0.99 1.47
N GLU A 80 -11.85 0.27 1.72
CA GLU A 80 -10.55 0.59 2.31
C GLU A 80 -10.41 -0.06 3.68
N CYS A 81 -9.32 -0.82 3.84
CA CYS A 81 -9.04 -1.60 5.03
C CYS A 81 -7.59 -1.45 5.46
N GLU A 82 -7.33 -1.82 6.71
CA GLU A 82 -6.01 -1.85 7.31
C GLU A 82 -5.79 -3.14 8.08
N LEU A 83 -4.53 -3.54 8.19
CA LEU A 83 -4.12 -4.75 8.87
C LEU A 83 -4.16 -4.51 10.38
N HIS A 84 -4.99 -5.29 11.06
CA HIS A 84 -4.95 -5.46 12.49
C HIS A 84 -4.12 -6.70 12.84
N VAL A 85 -3.24 -6.55 13.84
CA VAL A 85 -2.35 -7.63 14.29
C VAL A 85 -2.65 -7.93 15.75
N GLU A 86 -3.12 -9.14 16.02
CA GLU A 86 -3.37 -9.62 17.38
C GLU A 86 -2.31 -10.63 17.81
N GLY A 87 -1.91 -10.58 19.08
CA GLY A 87 -1.04 -11.58 19.72
C GLY A 87 0.46 -11.35 19.49
N ILE A 88 1.24 -11.60 20.55
CA ILE A 88 2.71 -11.37 20.56
C ILE A 88 3.46 -12.59 19.99
N PHE A 89 3.07 -13.81 20.38
CA PHE A 89 3.77 -15.05 20.01
C PHE A 89 3.19 -15.79 18.79
N ARG A 90 1.88 -15.63 18.53
CA ARG A 90 1.20 -16.16 17.35
C ARG A 90 0.41 -15.03 16.71
N ARG A 91 1.12 -14.18 15.95
CA ARG A 91 0.51 -13.05 15.24
C ARG A 91 -0.64 -13.56 14.37
N ARG A 92 -1.85 -13.12 14.69
CA ARG A 92 -3.03 -13.28 13.85
C ARG A 92 -3.23 -11.99 13.09
N TYR A 93 -3.41 -12.12 11.79
CA TYR A 93 -3.63 -11.01 10.88
C TYR A 93 -5.10 -10.98 10.48
N SER A 94 -5.74 -9.82 10.63
CA SER A 94 -7.07 -9.56 10.12
C SER A 94 -7.10 -8.20 9.42
N PHE A 95 -7.97 -8.05 8.43
CA PHE A 95 -8.20 -6.81 7.73
C PHE A 95 -9.47 -6.18 8.28
N VAL A 96 -9.33 -5.00 8.86
CA VAL A 96 -10.43 -4.24 9.45
C VAL A 96 -10.66 -2.96 8.66
N GLU A 97 -11.82 -2.38 8.87
CA GLU A 97 -12.19 -1.08 8.34
C GLU A 97 -11.09 -0.02 8.61
N SER A 98 -10.63 0.70 7.57
CA SER A 98 -9.58 1.71 7.75
C SER A 98 -10.04 2.87 8.65
N ALA A 99 -9.23 3.22 9.65
CA ALA A 99 -9.49 4.32 10.57
C ALA A 99 -9.53 5.68 9.86
N ILE A 100 -8.62 5.90 8.90
CA ILE A 100 -8.58 7.13 8.09
C ILE A 100 -9.86 7.28 7.26
N ARG A 101 -10.30 6.19 6.63
CA ARG A 101 -11.55 6.20 5.85
C ARG A 101 -12.76 6.47 6.73
N ARG A 102 -12.79 5.91 7.95
CA ARG A 102 -13.87 6.11 8.93
C ARG A 102 -13.95 7.57 9.36
N ALA A 103 -12.80 8.18 9.61
CA ALA A 103 -12.71 9.57 10.03
C ALA A 103 -13.08 10.57 8.91
N LEU A 104 -12.63 10.32 7.68
CA LEU A 104 -12.81 11.25 6.55
C LEU A 104 -14.13 11.05 5.80
N PHE A 105 -14.69 9.84 5.79
CA PHE A 105 -15.90 9.49 5.05
C PHE A 105 -16.89 8.70 5.93
N PRO A 106 -17.34 9.25 7.08
CA PRO A 106 -18.15 8.52 8.05
C PRO A 106 -19.52 8.08 7.52
N SER A 107 -20.03 8.73 6.47
CA SER A 107 -21.30 8.37 5.82
C SER A 107 -21.19 7.17 4.88
N ILE A 108 -19.98 6.74 4.51
CA ILE A 108 -19.77 5.57 3.65
C ILE A 108 -19.66 4.32 4.52
N LYS A 109 -20.70 3.48 4.46
CA LYS A 109 -20.71 2.19 5.15
C LYS A 109 -19.55 1.31 4.64
N PHE A 110 -18.81 0.71 5.57
CA PHE A 110 -17.74 -0.22 5.25
C PHE A 110 -18.28 -1.46 4.53
N ASP A 111 -17.61 -1.83 3.45
CA ASP A 111 -17.83 -3.03 2.64
C ASP A 111 -16.65 -3.98 2.87
N ASP A 112 -16.88 -5.04 3.63
CA ASP A 112 -15.84 -5.95 4.11
C ASP A 112 -15.49 -7.06 3.12
N ARG A 113 -16.09 -7.07 1.92
CA ARG A 113 -15.85 -8.13 0.92
C ARG A 113 -14.39 -8.24 0.51
N LEU A 114 -13.69 -7.11 0.35
CA LEU A 114 -12.26 -7.10 0.07
C LEU A 114 -11.46 -7.70 1.24
N ALA A 115 -11.72 -7.25 2.47
CA ALA A 115 -11.05 -7.72 3.67
C ALA A 115 -11.18 -9.24 3.83
N ARG A 116 -12.41 -9.78 3.77
CA ARG A 116 -12.67 -11.22 3.86
C ARG A 116 -11.97 -12.02 2.76
N SER A 117 -11.94 -11.48 1.54
CA SER A 117 -11.27 -12.14 0.41
C SER A 117 -9.76 -12.22 0.58
N LEU A 118 -9.14 -11.19 1.18
CA LEU A 118 -7.71 -11.17 1.47
C LEU A 118 -7.37 -12.14 2.62
N GLU A 119 -8.16 -12.16 3.70
CA GLU A 119 -7.94 -13.04 4.85
C GLU A 119 -7.99 -14.54 4.48
N GLY A 120 -8.81 -14.91 3.50
CA GLY A 120 -8.92 -16.28 2.99
C GLY A 120 -7.69 -16.79 2.23
N SER A 121 -6.73 -15.92 1.88
CA SER A 121 -5.54 -16.31 1.11
C SER A 121 -4.42 -16.84 2.01
N GLN A 122 -4.14 -18.14 1.92
CA GLN A 122 -2.99 -18.75 2.62
C GLN A 122 -1.66 -18.13 2.18
N VAL A 123 -1.49 -17.90 0.88
CA VAL A 123 -0.27 -17.31 0.29
C VAL A 123 -0.02 -15.91 0.86
N LEU A 124 -1.07 -15.08 0.95
CA LEU A 124 -0.96 -13.75 1.54
C LEU A 124 -0.63 -13.82 3.04
N ASN A 125 -1.26 -14.73 3.77
CA ASN A 125 -0.99 -14.92 5.19
C ASN A 125 0.46 -15.34 5.46
N GLU A 126 1.06 -16.16 4.61
CA GLU A 126 2.48 -16.51 4.68
C GLU A 126 3.40 -15.33 4.37
N ALA A 127 3.03 -14.50 3.38
CA ALA A 127 3.76 -13.27 3.06
C ALA A 127 3.70 -12.26 4.23
N LEU A 128 2.53 -12.09 4.84
CA LEU A 128 2.33 -11.24 6.03
C LEU A 128 3.18 -11.69 7.21
N ARG A 129 3.24 -13.00 7.50
CA ARG A 129 4.10 -13.55 8.56
C ARG A 129 5.58 -13.29 8.29
N ARG A 130 6.01 -13.43 7.03
CA ARG A 130 7.42 -13.27 6.63
C ARG A 130 7.87 -11.81 6.65
N ALA A 131 7.04 -10.91 6.13
CA ALA A 131 7.32 -9.47 6.11
C ALA A 131 7.12 -8.86 7.50
N SER A 132 6.12 -9.35 8.23
CA SER A 132 5.74 -8.92 9.58
C SER A 132 5.64 -7.39 9.68
N PRO A 133 4.82 -6.73 8.83
CA PRO A 133 4.68 -5.28 8.85
C PRO A 133 4.13 -4.81 10.20
N ASP A 134 4.53 -3.61 10.61
CA ASP A 134 4.00 -2.98 11.83
C ASP A 134 2.65 -2.33 11.56
N GLU A 135 2.49 -1.71 10.39
CA GLU A 135 1.20 -1.28 9.86
C GLU A 135 1.09 -1.69 8.40
N LEU A 136 -0.14 -1.90 7.95
CA LEU A 136 -0.44 -2.04 6.54
C LEU A 136 -1.81 -1.44 6.23
N TYR A 137 -1.88 -0.63 5.18
CA TYR A 137 -3.08 0.07 4.74
C TYR A 137 -3.34 -0.21 3.26
N ILE A 138 -4.60 -0.42 2.91
CA ILE A 138 -5.09 -0.51 1.54
C ILE A 138 -6.08 0.63 1.33
N THR A 139 -5.64 1.67 0.62
CA THR A 139 -6.45 2.86 0.33
C THR A 139 -6.67 3.03 -1.16
N THR A 140 -7.72 3.72 -1.56
CA THR A 140 -7.98 4.07 -2.95
C THR A 140 -6.87 4.95 -3.49
N TYR A 141 -6.49 4.74 -4.75
CA TYR A 141 -5.42 5.49 -5.39
C TYR A 141 -5.67 6.99 -5.44
N TYR A 142 -4.66 7.79 -5.09
CA TYR A 142 -4.65 9.23 -5.28
C TYR A 142 -3.24 9.68 -5.66
N GLU A 143 -3.15 10.82 -6.35
CA GLU A 143 -1.86 11.41 -6.73
C GLU A 143 -1.52 12.58 -5.81
N LEU A 144 -0.28 12.61 -5.31
CA LEU A 144 0.23 13.77 -4.60
C LEU A 144 0.52 14.89 -5.59
N LYS A 145 -0.16 16.03 -5.42
CA LYS A 145 0.02 17.22 -6.25
C LYS A 145 0.87 18.26 -5.50
N PRO A 146 1.88 18.88 -6.14
CA PRO A 146 2.68 19.93 -5.49
C PRO A 146 1.81 21.04 -4.91
N GLY A 147 2.12 21.48 -3.69
CA GLY A 147 1.38 22.55 -3.00
C GLY A 147 0.03 22.12 -2.40
N LYS A 148 -0.38 20.85 -2.53
CA LYS A 148 -1.59 20.32 -1.90
C LYS A 148 -1.25 19.36 -0.76
N SER A 149 -2.06 19.40 0.28
CA SER A 149 -2.02 18.42 1.36
C SER A 149 -2.53 17.05 0.88
N ILE A 150 -2.19 16.00 1.64
CA ILE A 150 -2.70 14.64 1.39
C ILE A 150 -4.23 14.62 1.44
N MET A 151 -4.85 15.36 2.36
CA MET A 151 -6.31 15.42 2.49
C MET A 151 -6.96 16.04 1.26
N GLU A 152 -6.42 17.15 0.76
CA GLU A 152 -6.93 17.78 -0.48
C GLU A 152 -6.85 16.81 -1.67
N CYS A 153 -5.72 16.10 -1.83
CA CYS A 153 -5.56 15.12 -2.89
C CYS A 153 -6.55 13.95 -2.78
N LEU A 154 -6.83 13.49 -1.56
CA LEU A 154 -7.81 12.44 -1.28
C LEU A 154 -9.24 12.87 -1.63
N PHE A 155 -9.65 14.07 -1.21
CA PHE A 155 -10.99 14.60 -1.52
C PHE A 155 -11.16 14.89 -3.01
N GLU A 156 -10.13 15.42 -3.67
CA GLU A 156 -10.13 15.63 -5.12
C GLU A 156 -10.29 14.30 -5.86
N SER A 157 -9.53 13.28 -5.48
CA SER A 157 -9.62 11.94 -6.09
C SER A 157 -10.97 11.26 -5.83
N PHE A 158 -11.58 11.49 -4.67
CA PHE A 158 -12.94 10.99 -4.37
C PHE A 158 -14.02 11.65 -5.24
N ASN A 159 -13.88 12.96 -5.49
CA ASN A 159 -14.86 13.72 -6.25
C ASN A 159 -14.69 13.51 -7.77
N LYS A 160 -13.45 13.55 -8.26
CA LYS A 160 -13.07 13.46 -9.66
C LYS A 160 -11.83 12.58 -9.82
N PRO A 161 -11.96 11.25 -9.72
CA PRO A 161 -10.82 10.34 -9.87
C PRO A 161 -10.29 10.38 -11.31
N GLU A 162 -8.97 10.39 -11.44
CA GLU A 162 -8.28 10.27 -12.73
C GLU A 162 -7.94 8.80 -13.04
N LYS A 163 -7.80 7.96 -12.01
CA LYS A 163 -7.47 6.54 -12.10
C LYS A 163 -8.27 5.74 -11.07
N LEU A 164 -8.54 4.49 -11.39
CA LEU A 164 -9.06 3.51 -10.45
C LEU A 164 -7.90 2.68 -9.93
N GLY A 165 -7.89 2.36 -8.64
CA GLY A 165 -6.87 1.48 -8.10
C GLY A 165 -6.65 1.65 -6.62
N TRP A 166 -5.54 1.10 -6.17
CA TRP A 166 -5.15 1.05 -4.77
C TRP A 166 -3.76 1.63 -4.55
N LEU A 167 -3.55 2.16 -3.35
CA LEU A 167 -2.25 2.36 -2.74
C LEU A 167 -2.16 1.42 -1.55
N VAL A 168 -1.20 0.50 -1.61
CA VAL A 168 -0.91 -0.45 -0.54
C VAL A 168 0.34 0.02 0.17
N THR A 169 0.19 0.47 1.41
CA THR A 169 1.32 0.98 2.21
C THR A 169 1.59 0.04 3.37
N ALA A 170 2.80 -0.51 3.43
CA ALA A 170 3.30 -1.28 4.58
C ALA A 170 4.46 -0.54 5.25
N SER A 171 4.59 -0.67 6.57
CA SER A 171 5.65 0.00 7.32
C SER A 171 6.41 -0.94 8.26
N LYS A 172 7.68 -0.61 8.52
CA LYS A 172 8.55 -1.35 9.43
C LYS A 172 9.54 -0.43 10.13
N GLY A 173 9.64 -0.53 11.45
CA GLY A 173 10.66 0.14 12.25
C GLY A 173 10.78 -0.47 13.65
N PRO A 174 11.63 0.09 14.52
CA PRO A 174 12.82 0.88 14.20
C PRO A 174 14.02 -0.01 13.79
N GLU A 175 14.01 -1.30 14.12
CA GLU A 175 15.12 -2.25 13.87
C GLU A 175 15.33 -2.60 12.39
N ALA A 176 14.50 -2.07 11.49
CA ALA A 176 14.54 -2.36 10.07
C ALA A 176 15.87 -1.97 9.40
N ASP A 177 16.58 -0.94 9.91
CA ASP A 177 17.85 -0.48 9.33
C ASP A 177 18.94 -1.56 9.35
N ILE A 178 18.98 -2.41 10.39
CA ILE A 178 19.96 -3.49 10.55
C ILE A 178 19.75 -4.55 9.47
N LEU A 179 18.48 -4.89 9.20
CA LEU A 179 18.09 -5.96 8.29
C LEU A 179 17.49 -5.42 6.98
N LEU A 180 17.82 -4.18 6.60
CA LEU A 180 17.16 -3.43 5.53
C LEU A 180 17.05 -4.23 4.22
N PRO A 181 18.12 -4.89 3.70
CA PRO A 181 17.99 -5.70 2.48
C PRO A 181 16.98 -6.85 2.60
N ARG A 182 16.87 -7.49 3.77
CA ARG A 182 15.90 -8.56 4.01
C ARG A 182 14.49 -7.99 4.11
N VAL A 183 14.31 -6.90 4.88
CA VAL A 183 13.03 -6.20 5.04
C VAL A 183 12.52 -5.71 3.69
N THR A 184 13.36 -5.07 2.88
CA THR A 184 12.98 -4.60 1.55
C THR A 184 12.49 -5.74 0.66
N ARG A 185 13.18 -6.88 0.63
CA ARG A 185 12.75 -8.03 -0.17
C ARG A 185 11.42 -8.61 0.31
N THR A 186 11.25 -8.80 1.61
CA THR A 186 10.01 -9.38 2.14
C THR A 186 8.82 -8.43 2.01
N MET A 187 9.03 -7.12 2.15
CA MET A 187 8.01 -6.10 1.88
C MET A 187 7.65 -6.04 0.39
N TYR A 188 8.63 -6.13 -0.51
CA TYR A 188 8.37 -6.23 -1.95
C TYR A 188 7.50 -7.44 -2.27
N ASP A 189 7.85 -8.62 -1.76
CA ASP A 189 7.10 -9.87 -2.00
C ASP A 189 5.67 -9.78 -1.42
N LEU A 190 5.50 -9.17 -0.24
CA LEU A 190 4.18 -8.93 0.36
C LEU A 190 3.33 -8.00 -0.53
N LEU A 191 3.88 -6.87 -0.96
CA LEU A 191 3.16 -5.90 -1.78
C LEU A 191 2.83 -6.47 -3.17
N ASP A 192 3.71 -7.29 -3.73
CA ASP A 192 3.46 -8.01 -4.99
C ASP A 192 2.29 -9.01 -4.84
N SER A 193 2.29 -9.80 -3.76
CA SER A 193 1.21 -10.73 -3.45
C SER A 193 -0.13 -10.01 -3.25
N LEU A 194 -0.13 -8.88 -2.52
CA LEU A 194 -1.34 -8.06 -2.34
C LEU A 194 -1.82 -7.49 -3.66
N ALA A 195 -0.91 -6.96 -4.48
CA ALA A 195 -1.26 -6.38 -5.77
C ALA A 195 -1.87 -7.43 -6.71
N TYR A 196 -1.37 -8.66 -6.72
CA TYR A 196 -1.98 -9.78 -7.44
C TYR A 196 -3.44 -9.99 -7.02
N HIS A 197 -3.71 -10.08 -5.71
CA HIS A 197 -5.06 -10.25 -5.20
C HIS A 197 -5.96 -9.06 -5.55
N LEU A 198 -5.47 -7.83 -5.39
CA LEU A 198 -6.21 -6.62 -5.69
C LEU A 198 -6.59 -6.54 -7.18
N ARG A 199 -5.67 -6.86 -8.10
CA ARG A 199 -5.97 -6.90 -9.54
C ARG A 199 -7.05 -7.93 -9.87
N LYS A 200 -7.01 -9.10 -9.23
CA LYS A 200 -7.99 -10.17 -9.48
C LYS A 200 -9.36 -9.86 -8.88
N LEU A 201 -9.41 -9.37 -7.64
CA LEU A 201 -10.64 -9.19 -6.88
C LEU A 201 -11.39 -7.91 -7.28
N THR A 202 -10.68 -6.82 -7.56
CA THR A 202 -11.30 -5.50 -7.80
C THR A 202 -12.38 -5.53 -8.89
N PRO A 203 -12.13 -6.10 -10.09
CA PRO A 203 -13.15 -6.15 -11.14
C PRO A 203 -14.36 -7.01 -10.78
N LEU A 204 -14.16 -8.07 -9.98
CA LEU A 204 -15.24 -8.96 -9.53
C LEU A 204 -16.14 -8.23 -8.53
N LEU A 205 -15.53 -7.63 -7.50
CA LEU A 205 -16.23 -6.91 -6.44
C LEU A 205 -17.03 -5.71 -6.97
N LEU A 206 -16.55 -5.07 -8.03
CA LEU A 206 -17.23 -3.94 -8.66
C LEU A 206 -18.42 -4.35 -9.55
N LYS A 207 -18.40 -5.56 -10.12
CA LYS A 207 -19.47 -6.10 -10.99
C LYS A 207 -20.64 -6.69 -10.19
N GLU A 208 -20.40 -7.17 -8.98
CA GLU A 208 -21.42 -7.74 -8.09
C GLU A 208 -22.33 -6.69 -7.42
N ALA A 209 -22.18 -5.40 -7.75
CA ALA A 209 -22.81 -4.28 -7.03
C ALA A 209 -23.62 -3.34 -7.92
#